data_AF-A0A4Q7U9Z8-F1
#
_entry.id   AF-A0A4Q7U9Z8-F1
#
_cell.length_a   1.000
_cell.length_b   1.000
_cell.length_c   1.000
_cell.angle_alpha   90.00
_cell.angle_beta   90.00
_cell.angle_gamma   90.00
#
_symmetry.space_group_name_H-M   'P 1'
#
loop_
_entity.id
_entity.type
_entity.pdbx_description
1 polymer ?
#
loop_
_entity_poly.entity_id
_entity_poly.type
_entity_poly.pdbx_seq_one_letter_code
_entity_poly.pdbx_strand_id
1 'polypeptide(L)' 'MESTVPAESLQVADVIRLERPHGTLRARLIAVQHRVHGIKIVGVNEQGRQCSFGMKYGELAARLDG' A
#
# COMPACT_ATOMS: atom_id res chain seq x y z
N MET A 1 -2.24 9.88 -11.76
CA MET A 1 -2.50 8.69 -12.62
C MET A 1 -2.31 7.44 -11.78
N GLU A 2 -2.98 6.31 -12.07
CA GLU A 2 -2.68 5.05 -11.39
C GLU A 2 -1.46 4.39 -12.06
N SER A 3 -0.53 3.86 -11.27
CA SER A 3 0.65 3.15 -11.74
C SER A 3 0.87 1.90 -10.91
N THR A 4 1.06 0.78 -11.59
CA THR A 4 1.34 -0.50 -10.95
C THR A 4 2.83 -0.62 -10.70
N VAL A 5 3.22 -0.65 -9.43
CA VAL A 5 4.63 -0.74 -8.99
C VAL A 5 4.85 -2.02 -8.19
N PRO A 6 6.05 -2.60 -8.18
CA PRO A 6 6.34 -3.69 -7.25
C PRO A 6 6.23 -3.18 -5.81
N ALA A 7 5.73 -4.01 -4.90
CA ALA A 7 5.47 -3.64 -3.52
C ALA A 7 6.72 -3.09 -2.80
N GLU A 8 7.92 -3.56 -3.19
CA GLU A 8 9.20 -3.10 -2.66
C GLU A 8 9.59 -1.69 -3.07
N SER A 9 8.94 -1.12 -4.08
CA SER A 9 9.11 0.28 -4.49
C SER A 9 8.18 1.25 -3.74
N LEU A 10 7.30 0.74 -2.87
CA LEU A 10 6.42 1.59 -2.07
C LEU A 10 7.23 2.38 -1.03
N GLN A 11 6.91 3.66 -0.91
CA GLN A 11 7.53 4.58 0.03
C GLN A 11 6.51 5.16 1.01
N VAL A 12 7.01 5.73 2.09
CA VAL A 12 6.18 6.54 2.98
C VAL A 12 5.63 7.72 2.19
N ALA A 13 4.39 8.12 2.49
CA ALA A 13 3.59 9.12 1.81
C ALA A 13 2.99 8.71 0.46
N ASP A 14 3.39 7.58 -0.13
CA ASP A 14 2.70 7.04 -1.30
C ASP A 14 1.22 6.79 -0.98
N VAL A 15 0.36 7.01 -1.96
CA VAL A 15 -1.06 6.64 -1.87
C VAL A 15 -1.24 5.37 -2.66
N ILE A 16 -1.82 4.34 -2.04
CA ILE A 16 -2.11 3.08 -2.72
C ILE A 16 -3.60 2.82 -2.77
N ARG A 17 -3.98 2.01 -3.76
CA ARG A 17 -5.31 1.46 -3.93
C ARG A 17 -5.21 -0.06 -3.75
N LEU A 18 -5.99 -0.58 -2.81
CA LEU A 18 -6.06 -2.01 -2.51
C LEU A 18 -7.47 -2.51 -2.83
N GLU A 19 -7.57 -3.49 -3.70
CA GLU A 19 -8.84 -4.18 -3.95
C GLU A 19 -9.08 -5.21 -2.84
N ARG A 20 -10.21 -5.09 -2.16
CA ARG A 20 -10.65 -6.04 -1.13
C ARG A 20 -12.01 -6.64 -1.53
N PRO A 21 -12.38 -7.80 -0.97
CA PRO A 21 -13.66 -8.44 -1.28
C PRO A 21 -14.88 -7.53 -1.05
N HIS A 22 -14.78 -6.59 -0.12
CA HIS A 22 -15.85 -5.64 0.23
C HIS A 22 -15.66 -4.25 -0.38
N GLY A 23 -14.85 -4.15 -1.44
CA GLY A 23 -14.60 -2.92 -2.18
C GLY A 23 -13.16 -2.45 -2.10
N THR A 24 -12.89 -1.33 -2.78
CA THR A 24 -11.55 -0.75 -2.85
C THR A 24 -11.24 0.10 -1.61
N LEU A 25 -10.05 -0.07 -1.05
CA LEU A 25 -9.48 0.82 -0.04
C LEU A 25 -8.41 1.71 -0.66
N ARG A 26 -8.52 3.02 -0.46
CA ARG A 26 -7.45 3.96 -0.70
C ARG A 26 -6.77 4.33 0.62
N ALA A 27 -5.45 4.25 0.67
CA ALA A 27 -4.69 4.57 1.88
C ALA A 27 -3.39 5.29 1.56
N ARG A 28 -3.07 6.33 2.34
CA ARG A 28 -1.77 7.00 2.31
C ARG A 28 -0.84 6.29 3.28
N LEU A 29 0.30 5.82 2.79
CA LEU A 29 1.28 5.09 3.57
C LEU A 29 1.97 6.01 4.57
N ILE A 30 2.06 5.55 5.82
CA ILE A 30 2.76 6.21 6.91
C ILE A 30 3.97 5.41 7.38
N ALA A 31 4.04 4.11 7.07
CA ALA A 31 5.21 3.29 7.29
C ALA A 31 5.30 2.16 6.26
N VAL A 32 6.52 1.88 5.81
CA VAL A 32 6.86 0.73 4.96
C VAL A 32 8.02 0.00 5.62
N GLN A 33 7.84 -1.29 5.91
CA GLN A 33 8.82 -2.12 6.59
C GLN A 33 9.17 -3.34 5.74
N HIS A 34 10.40 -3.41 5.29
CA HIS A 34 10.93 -4.58 4.59
C HIS A 34 11.26 -5.67 5.62
N ARG A 35 10.74 -6.87 5.39
CA ARG A 35 10.92 -8.07 6.21
C ARG A 35 11.59 -9.16 5.37
N VAL A 36 12.06 -10.22 6.01
CA VAL A 36 12.73 -11.34 5.33
C VAL A 36 11.83 -11.99 4.26
N HIS A 37 10.52 -12.09 4.52
CA HIS A 37 9.57 -12.80 3.64
C HIS A 37 8.53 -11.89 2.97
N GLY A 38 8.76 -10.57 2.96
CA GLY A 38 7.84 -9.62 2.34
C GLY A 38 7.93 -8.23 2.95
N ILE A 39 6.88 -7.45 2.77
CA ILE A 39 6.81 -6.04 3.11
C ILE A 39 5.56 -5.81 3.93
N LYS A 40 5.71 -5.18 5.09
CA LYS A 40 4.61 -4.73 5.92
C LYS A 40 4.40 -3.24 5.69
N ILE A 41 3.23 -2.88 5.20
CA ILE A 41 2.82 -1.50 4.98
C ILE A 41 1.75 -1.08 5.98
N VAL A 42 1.84 0.16 6.43
CA VAL A 42 0.85 0.79 7.30
C VAL A 42 0.44 2.10 6.65
N GLY A 43 -0.87 2.33 6.56
CA GLY A 43 -1.42 3.55 5.97
C GLY A 43 -2.64 4.06 6.70
N VAL A 44 -3.06 5.26 6.35
CA VAL A 44 -4.28 5.90 6.83
C VAL A 44 -5.23 6.06 5.66
N ASN A 45 -6.47 5.61 5.82
CA ASN A 45 -7.50 5.72 4.79
C ASN A 45 -8.14 7.12 4.75
N GLU A 46 -9.04 7.35 3.80
CA GLU A 46 -9.74 8.63 3.64
C GLU A 46 -10.64 9.01 4.85
N GLN A 47 -10.98 8.05 5.70
CA GLN A 47 -11.73 8.26 6.94
C GLN A 47 -10.81 8.55 8.15
N GLY A 48 -9.50 8.69 7.94
CA GLY A 48 -8.53 8.88 9.02
C GLY A 48 -8.25 7.61 9.83
N ARG A 49 -8.73 6.43 9.40
CA ARG A 49 -8.50 5.16 10.10
C ARG A 49 -7.19 4.53 9.65
N GLN A 50 -6.39 4.11 10.62
CA GLN A 50 -5.19 3.35 10.36
C GLN A 50 -5.53 1.93 9.87
N CYS A 51 -4.80 1.47 8.86
CA CYS A 51 -4.89 0.13 8.30
C CYS A 51 -3.48 -0.41 8.05
N SER A 52 -3.32 -1.73 8.11
CA SER A 52 -2.02 -2.38 7.84
C SER A 52 -2.19 -3.60 6.95
N PHE A 53 -1.25 -3.79 6.04
CA PHE A 53 -1.27 -4.89 5.07
C PHE A 53 0.12 -5.48 4.90
N GLY A 54 0.17 -6.75 4.53
CA GLY A 54 1.39 -7.44 4.12
C GLY A 54 1.35 -7.70 2.62
N MET A 55 2.49 -7.54 1.96
CA MET A 55 2.70 -7.88 0.55
C MET A 55 3.97 -8.72 0.44
N LYS A 56 4.03 -9.65 -0.51
CA LYS A 56 5.25 -10.41 -0.82
C LYS A 56 6.14 -9.60 -1.75
N TYR A 57 7.42 -9.91 -1.76
CA TYR A 57 8.32 -9.39 -2.80
C TYR A 57 7.85 -9.84 -4.19
N GLY A 58 7.97 -8.95 -5.17
CA GLY A 58 7.42 -9.17 -6.51
C GLY A 58 5.90 -9.05 -6.64
N GLU A 59 5.13 -8.91 -5.55
CA GLU A 59 3.71 -8.54 -5.69
C GLU A 59 3.58 -7.11 -6.18
N LEU A 60 2.51 -6.87 -6.95
CA LEU A 60 2.23 -5.57 -7.52
C LEU A 60 1.27 -4.78 -6.63
N ALA A 61 1.58 -3.51 -6.44
CA ALA A 61 0.74 -2.55 -5.73
C ALA A 61 0.26 -1.47 -6.72
N ALA A 62 -1.04 -1.16 -6.69
CA ALA A 62 -1.58 -0.02 -7.43
C ALA A 62 -1.28 1.26 -6.65
N ARG A 63 -0.26 2.00 -7.08
CA ARG A 63 0.09 3.31 -6.54
C ARG A 63 -0.68 4.38 -7.30
N LEU A 64 -1.27 5.31 -6.57
CA LEU A 64 -1.88 6.51 -7.11
C LEU A 64 -0.82 7.62 -7.10
N ASP A 65 -0.41 8.02 -8.29
CA ASP A 65 0.43 9.19 -8.51
C ASP A 65 -0.42 10.44 -8.25
N GLY A 66 0.01 11.23 -7.25
CA GLY A 66 -0.68 12.39 -6.72
C GLY A 66 -0.23 13.70 -7.36
#